data_AF-N1J9J1-F1
#
_entry.id   AF-N1J9J1-F1
#
_cell.length_a   1.000
_cell.length_b   1.000
_cell.length_c   1.000
_cell.angle_alpha   90.00
_cell.angle_beta   90.00
_cell.angle_gamma   90.00
#
_symmetry.space_group_name_H-M   'P 1'
#
loop_
_entity.id
_entity.type
_entity.pdbx_description
1 polymer ?
#
loop_
_entity_poly.entity_id
_entity_poly.type
_entity_poly.pdbx_seq_one_letter_code
_entity_poly.pdbx_strand_id
1 'polypeptide(L)'
;MQFTYLAVTVALTNYAVAQSVVTGMLGNATVVEDNPPGVTYTASLPSMNLSSQNNSRSNIMGSVSATANPDGIGVMFNVRFSNLPTTGGPFGKLLPRYYDPHANNLLAYHLHVAPVPSDGNCTSALGHLDPFIRGEDIACNMSLPQTCQVGDLSGKHGKITSDPFEASYSEEFASTTTGLGSFFGNRSIVVHSSDKTRIACANFTLAGAVGDGMSNTTNGTYGNSTDGNGTDNTSPIQFEGNANHIGVTYVIALTTLIHLALMA
;
A
#
# COMPACT_ATOMS: atom_id res chain seq x y z
N MET A 1 -61.83 10.64 42.15
CA MET A 1 -61.23 10.89 40.83
C MET A 1 -59.99 10.01 40.72
N GLN A 2 -60.05 8.91 39.98
CA GLN A 2 -58.92 8.00 39.74
C GLN A 2 -58.22 8.42 38.45
N PHE A 3 -56.92 8.66 38.50
CA PHE A 3 -56.08 8.92 37.32
C PHE A 3 -55.31 7.64 36.98
N THR A 4 -55.69 6.98 35.91
CA THR A 4 -54.94 5.88 35.30
C THR A 4 -53.79 6.44 34.46
N TYR A 5 -52.56 6.12 34.85
CA TYR A 5 -51.36 6.42 34.05
C TYR A 5 -51.15 5.29 33.02
N LEU A 6 -51.26 5.63 31.74
CA LEU A 6 -50.85 4.76 30.64
C LEU A 6 -49.33 4.87 30.47
N ALA A 7 -48.59 3.82 30.85
CA ALA A 7 -47.17 3.72 30.53
C ALA A 7 -47.00 3.24 29.08
N VAL A 8 -46.53 4.11 28.19
CA VAL A 8 -46.17 3.74 26.82
C VAL A 8 -44.70 3.29 26.84
N THR A 9 -44.46 1.99 26.71
CA THR A 9 -43.11 1.44 26.53
C THR A 9 -42.74 1.50 25.05
N VAL A 10 -41.79 2.38 24.70
CA VAL A 10 -41.21 2.43 23.35
C VAL A 10 -40.16 1.30 23.26
N ALA A 11 -40.48 0.24 22.53
CA ALA A 11 -39.52 -0.82 22.22
C ALA A 11 -38.54 -0.31 21.16
N LEU A 12 -37.31 0.02 21.58
CA LEU A 12 -36.20 0.28 20.66
C LEU A 12 -35.75 -1.05 20.06
N THR A 13 -36.12 -1.31 18.82
CA THR A 13 -35.60 -2.45 18.05
C THR A 13 -34.24 -2.05 17.47
N ASN A 14 -33.17 -2.66 17.98
CA ASN A 14 -31.83 -2.53 17.41
C ASN A 14 -31.79 -3.33 16.10
N TYR A 15 -31.93 -2.65 14.96
CA TYR A 15 -31.63 -3.24 13.66
C TYR A 15 -30.11 -3.33 13.51
N ALA A 16 -29.54 -4.52 13.74
CA ALA A 16 -28.18 -4.81 13.33
C ALA A 16 -28.18 -4.99 11.81
N VAL A 17 -27.71 -3.98 11.07
CA VAL A 17 -27.45 -4.13 9.64
C VAL A 17 -26.23 -5.03 9.52
N ALA A 18 -26.41 -6.25 9.00
CA ALA A 18 -25.29 -7.10 8.64
C ALA A 18 -24.50 -6.37 7.54
N GLN A 19 -23.29 -5.89 7.86
CA GLN A 19 -22.39 -5.37 6.84
C GLN A 19 -22.01 -6.54 5.94
N SER A 20 -22.41 -6.48 4.67
CA SER A 20 -21.98 -7.44 3.67
C SER A 20 -20.46 -7.34 3.54
N VAL A 21 -19.74 -8.40 3.91
CA VAL A 21 -18.30 -8.48 3.70
C VAL A 21 -18.04 -8.48 2.19
N VAL A 22 -17.44 -7.41 1.69
CA VAL A 22 -17.12 -7.26 0.26
C VAL A 22 -15.68 -7.68 0.02
N THR A 23 -15.51 -8.63 -0.90
CA THR A 23 -14.22 -9.13 -1.37
C THR A 23 -14.00 -8.75 -2.83
N GLY A 24 -12.83 -9.09 -3.39
CA GLY A 24 -12.52 -8.81 -4.79
C GLY A 24 -13.32 -9.66 -5.76
N MET A 25 -13.37 -9.25 -7.04
CA MET A 25 -14.01 -10.05 -8.09
C MET A 25 -13.36 -11.43 -8.24
N LEU A 26 -12.08 -11.56 -7.85
CA LEU A 26 -11.35 -12.83 -7.82
C LEU A 26 -11.30 -13.46 -6.42
N GLY A 27 -12.10 -12.97 -5.48
CA GLY A 27 -12.17 -13.44 -4.10
C GLY A 27 -11.23 -12.68 -3.15
N ASN A 28 -10.97 -13.31 -1.99
CA ASN A 28 -10.06 -12.76 -0.98
C ASN A 28 -8.63 -12.77 -1.49
N ALA A 29 -7.84 -11.81 -1.02
CA ALA A 29 -6.40 -11.89 -1.13
C ALA A 29 -5.89 -13.18 -0.46
N THR A 30 -5.04 -13.91 -1.19
CA THR A 30 -4.43 -15.14 -0.70
C THR A 30 -3.14 -14.81 0.04
N VAL A 31 -2.93 -15.46 1.19
CA VAL A 31 -1.63 -15.42 1.87
C VAL A 31 -0.54 -15.85 0.89
N VAL A 32 0.53 -15.07 0.83
CA VAL A 32 1.69 -15.36 0.00
C VAL A 32 2.63 -16.26 0.79
N GLU A 33 2.85 -17.45 0.26
CA GLU A 33 3.84 -18.41 0.74
C GLU A 33 5.05 -18.42 -0.20
N ASP A 34 6.13 -19.09 0.21
CA ASP A 34 7.35 -19.28 -0.59
C ASP A 34 8.01 -17.97 -1.09
N ASN A 35 7.89 -16.87 -0.35
CA ASN A 35 8.77 -15.72 -0.53
C ASN A 35 10.21 -16.14 -0.21
N PRO A 36 11.22 -15.86 -1.08
CA PRO A 36 12.60 -16.20 -0.77
C PRO A 36 13.07 -15.51 0.51
N PRO A 37 13.38 -16.25 1.60
CA PRO A 37 13.64 -15.65 2.91
C PRO A 37 14.74 -14.60 2.87
N GLY A 38 14.53 -13.47 3.57
CA GLY A 38 15.54 -12.41 3.69
C GLY A 38 15.73 -11.53 2.46
N VAL A 39 15.05 -11.78 1.33
CA VAL A 39 15.00 -10.82 0.21
C VAL A 39 14.37 -9.53 0.67
N THR A 40 15.09 -8.42 0.48
CA THR A 40 14.70 -7.09 0.94
C THR A 40 14.58 -6.13 -0.22
N TYR A 41 13.45 -5.44 -0.30
CA TYR A 41 13.22 -4.31 -1.21
C TYR A 41 13.07 -3.02 -0.39
N THR A 42 13.67 -1.94 -0.87
CA THR A 42 13.58 -0.62 -0.24
C THR A 42 13.04 0.42 -1.21
N ALA A 43 12.19 1.31 -0.71
CA ALA A 43 11.72 2.51 -1.39
C ALA A 43 12.09 3.73 -0.54
N SER A 44 12.88 4.64 -1.09
CA SER A 44 13.33 5.85 -0.39
C SER A 44 12.66 7.07 -0.98
N LEU A 45 11.92 7.81 -0.15
CA LEU A 45 11.34 9.10 -0.55
C LEU A 45 12.46 10.14 -0.70
N PRO A 46 12.40 11.02 -1.71
CA PRO A 46 13.44 12.01 -1.95
C PRO A 46 13.59 12.99 -0.78
N SER A 47 14.83 13.41 -0.53
CA SER A 47 15.18 14.18 0.66
C SER A 47 14.90 15.70 0.59
N MET A 48 14.58 16.28 -0.57
CA MET A 48 14.12 17.68 -0.68
C MET A 48 13.75 18.10 -2.12
N ASN A 49 12.76 18.98 -2.24
CA ASN A 49 12.63 20.04 -3.26
C ASN A 49 12.60 19.64 -4.75
N LEU A 50 11.60 18.84 -5.15
CA LEU A 50 11.06 19.03 -6.50
C LEU A 50 10.19 20.28 -6.44
N SER A 51 10.82 21.43 -6.72
CA SER A 51 10.11 22.67 -6.98
C SER A 51 8.91 22.37 -7.86
N SER A 52 7.78 22.92 -7.44
CA SER A 52 6.50 22.86 -8.11
C SER A 52 6.63 23.19 -9.59
N GLN A 53 6.80 22.18 -10.44
CA GLN A 53 6.21 22.23 -11.77
C GLN A 53 4.82 21.62 -11.77
N ASN A 54 4.49 20.79 -10.76
CA ASN A 54 3.14 20.24 -10.55
C ASN A 54 2.81 20.23 -9.04
N ASN A 55 2.50 21.42 -8.49
CA ASN A 55 1.59 21.78 -7.39
C ASN A 55 0.96 20.74 -6.40
N SER A 56 1.55 19.58 -6.13
CA SER A 56 1.03 18.63 -5.13
C SER A 56 2.09 17.81 -4.37
N ARG A 57 3.39 17.98 -4.65
CA ARG A 57 4.44 17.24 -3.94
C ARG A 57 4.76 17.89 -2.60
N SER A 58 4.63 17.09 -1.54
CA SER A 58 5.05 17.43 -0.18
C SER A 58 6.55 17.12 0.02
N ASN A 59 7.17 17.74 1.03
CA ASN A 59 8.57 17.48 1.38
C ASN A 59 8.74 16.25 2.29
N ILE A 60 7.83 15.28 2.23
CA ILE A 60 7.92 14.07 3.06
C ILE A 60 9.21 13.33 2.74
N MET A 61 9.96 13.01 3.78
CA MET A 61 11.20 12.25 3.72
C MET A 61 11.00 10.88 4.37
N GLY A 62 11.92 9.96 4.09
CA GLY A 62 11.97 8.68 4.77
C GLY A 62 12.05 7.50 3.82
N SER A 63 11.73 6.30 4.32
CA SER A 63 11.84 5.07 3.55
C SER A 63 10.89 3.99 4.03
N VAL A 64 10.65 3.03 3.15
CA VAL A 64 10.00 1.75 3.44
C VAL A 64 11.01 0.66 3.11
N SER A 65 11.28 -0.24 4.05
CA SER A 65 12.04 -1.47 3.85
C SER A 65 11.11 -2.66 4.05
N ALA A 66 11.10 -3.59 3.10
CA ALA A 66 10.20 -4.73 3.09
C ALA A 66 11.01 -6.00 2.86
N THR A 67 11.07 -6.88 3.86
CA THR A 67 11.90 -8.09 3.87
C THR A 67 11.03 -9.34 3.96
N ALA A 68 11.23 -10.30 3.06
CA ALA A 68 10.57 -11.60 3.12
C ALA A 68 10.81 -12.27 4.48
N ASN A 69 9.73 -12.76 5.11
CA ASN A 69 9.83 -13.38 6.44
C ASN A 69 10.65 -14.69 6.40
N PRO A 70 11.28 -15.09 7.51
CA PRO A 70 12.10 -16.31 7.57
C PRO A 70 11.36 -17.61 7.25
N ASP A 71 10.05 -17.65 7.47
CA ASP A 71 9.16 -18.79 7.17
C ASP A 71 8.64 -18.78 5.72
N GLY A 72 9.02 -17.77 4.93
CA GLY A 72 8.54 -17.57 3.56
C GLY A 72 7.11 -17.04 3.45
N ILE A 73 6.42 -16.81 4.57
CA ILE A 73 5.03 -16.33 4.59
C ILE A 73 4.99 -14.82 4.73
N GLY A 74 4.51 -14.13 3.69
CA GLY A 74 4.39 -12.68 3.71
C GLY A 74 5.72 -11.94 3.85
N VAL A 75 5.64 -10.67 4.23
CA VAL A 75 6.76 -9.72 4.19
C VAL A 75 6.70 -8.80 5.41
N MET A 76 7.83 -8.65 6.10
CA MET A 76 8.00 -7.67 7.18
C MET A 76 8.26 -6.28 6.59
N PHE A 77 7.33 -5.36 6.78
CA PHE A 77 7.48 -3.96 6.43
C PHE A 77 8.01 -3.16 7.62
N ASN A 78 8.98 -2.28 7.36
CA ASN A 78 9.47 -1.25 8.26
C ASN A 78 9.31 0.10 7.55
N VAL A 79 8.44 0.95 8.08
CA VAL A 79 8.04 2.23 7.49
C VAL A 79 8.58 3.35 8.38
N ARG A 80 9.22 4.34 7.77
CA ARG A 80 9.68 5.56 8.45
C ARG A 80 9.39 6.77 7.58
N PHE A 81 8.59 7.69 8.07
CA PHE A 81 8.33 8.98 7.40
C PHE A 81 8.58 10.14 8.35
N SER A 82 9.06 11.25 7.80
CA SER A 82 9.25 12.49 8.54
C SER A 82 8.98 13.71 7.66
N ASN A 83 8.94 14.89 8.27
CA ASN A 83 8.66 16.15 7.59
C ASN A 83 7.28 16.12 6.91
N LEU A 84 6.29 15.66 7.67
CA LEU A 84 4.92 15.49 7.21
C LEU A 84 4.23 16.86 7.09
N PRO A 85 3.35 17.08 6.09
CA PRO A 85 2.57 18.30 5.98
C PRO A 85 1.77 18.59 7.25
N THR A 86 1.86 19.83 7.74
CA THR A 86 1.06 20.33 8.88
C THR A 86 -0.39 20.65 8.51
N THR A 87 -0.70 20.65 7.21
CA THR A 87 -2.05 20.81 6.64
C THR A 87 -2.34 19.65 5.68
N GLY A 88 -3.58 19.14 5.65
CA GLY A 88 -3.94 17.95 4.85
C GLY A 88 -3.75 16.60 5.56
N GLY A 89 -3.06 16.59 6.71
CA GLY A 89 -3.08 15.55 7.75
C GLY A 89 -3.70 16.07 9.06
N PRO A 90 -3.81 15.26 10.13
CA PRO A 90 -4.44 15.64 11.41
C PRO A 90 -3.64 16.69 12.19
N PHE A 91 -2.42 17.01 11.74
CA PHE A 91 -1.45 17.77 12.52
C PHE A 91 -1.80 19.26 12.68
N GLY A 92 -2.92 19.71 12.11
CA GLY A 92 -3.46 21.07 12.26
C GLY A 92 -4.43 21.27 13.43
N LYS A 93 -4.86 20.23 14.16
CA LYS A 93 -5.74 20.40 15.31
C LYS A 93 -5.53 19.26 16.29
N LEU A 94 -5.00 19.60 17.47
CA LEU A 94 -4.95 18.79 18.71
C LEU A 94 -5.64 17.44 18.55
N LEU A 95 -4.87 16.34 18.55
CA LEU A 95 -5.46 15.01 18.57
C LEU A 95 -6.52 15.01 19.68
N PRO A 96 -7.80 14.67 19.40
CA PRO A 96 -8.76 14.49 20.46
C PRO A 96 -8.17 13.47 21.44
N ARG A 97 -8.56 13.54 22.73
CA ARG A 97 -8.17 12.57 23.77
C ARG A 97 -8.52 11.09 23.45
N TYR A 98 -9.03 10.82 22.25
CA TYR A 98 -9.39 9.52 21.70
C TYR A 98 -8.73 9.36 20.32
N TYR A 99 -7.82 8.41 20.21
CA TYR A 99 -7.12 8.03 18.98
C TYR A 99 -8.02 7.11 18.15
N ASP A 100 -8.31 7.52 16.90
CA ASP A 100 -9.00 6.69 15.92
C ASP A 100 -8.09 6.51 14.68
N PRO A 101 -7.48 5.33 14.47
CA PRO A 101 -6.64 5.06 13.31
C PRO A 101 -7.43 5.07 11.98
N HIS A 102 -8.76 5.07 12.03
CA HIS A 102 -9.65 5.15 10.88
C HIS A 102 -10.08 6.56 10.53
N ALA A 103 -9.62 7.58 11.27
CA ALA A 103 -9.97 8.95 11.01
C ALA A 103 -9.66 9.32 9.54
N ASN A 104 -10.65 9.93 8.88
CA ASN A 104 -10.60 10.23 7.45
C ASN A 104 -9.66 11.40 7.12
N ASN A 105 -9.12 12.08 8.13
CA ASN A 105 -8.20 13.22 7.99
C ASN A 105 -6.71 12.84 8.10
N LEU A 106 -6.38 11.54 8.20
CA LEU A 106 -5.02 11.04 8.29
C LEU A 106 -4.39 10.80 6.91
N LEU A 107 -3.07 10.98 6.81
CA LEU A 107 -2.32 10.59 5.61
C LEU A 107 -2.29 9.06 5.51
N ALA A 108 -2.44 8.54 4.31
CA ALA A 108 -2.39 7.11 4.01
C ALA A 108 -1.21 6.80 3.10
N TYR A 109 -0.81 5.55 3.01
CA TYR A 109 0.24 5.06 2.14
C TYR A 109 -0.11 3.65 1.63
N HIS A 110 0.14 3.43 0.34
CA HIS A 110 -0.28 2.22 -0.36
C HIS A 110 0.80 1.75 -1.34
N LEU A 111 0.83 0.44 -1.60
CA LEU A 111 1.55 -0.10 -2.76
C LEU A 111 0.73 0.20 -4.02
N HIS A 112 1.38 0.72 -5.05
CA HIS A 112 0.77 1.03 -6.33
C HIS A 112 1.22 0.06 -7.41
N VAL A 113 0.44 -0.04 -8.48
CA VAL A 113 0.64 -1.05 -9.54
C VAL A 113 1.83 -0.72 -10.45
N ALA A 114 2.16 0.55 -10.68
CA ALA A 114 3.22 0.94 -11.60
C ALA A 114 4.40 1.63 -10.89
N PRO A 115 5.63 1.55 -11.45
CA PRO A 115 6.73 2.37 -10.98
C PRO A 115 6.50 3.86 -11.29
N VAL A 116 7.04 4.73 -10.45
CA VAL A 116 7.14 6.17 -10.63
C VAL A 116 8.25 6.45 -11.67
N PRO A 117 7.99 7.26 -12.71
CA PRO A 117 9.00 7.65 -13.70
C PRO A 117 10.05 8.59 -13.11
N SER A 118 11.13 8.82 -13.86
CA SER A 118 12.27 9.65 -13.42
C SER A 118 11.91 11.11 -13.12
N ASP A 119 10.78 11.61 -13.64
CA ASP A 119 10.26 12.95 -13.34
C ASP A 119 9.55 13.04 -11.98
N GLY A 120 9.43 11.91 -11.26
CA GLY A 120 8.79 11.78 -9.95
C GLY A 120 7.26 11.92 -9.98
N ASN A 121 6.60 11.77 -11.14
CA ASN A 121 5.15 11.94 -11.23
C ASN A 121 4.41 10.77 -10.55
N CYS A 122 3.92 11.01 -9.32
CA CYS A 122 3.20 10.00 -8.56
C CYS A 122 1.90 9.53 -9.22
N THR A 123 1.29 10.32 -10.11
CA THR A 123 0.09 9.90 -10.86
C THR A 123 0.39 8.72 -11.80
N SER A 124 1.62 8.65 -12.32
CA SER A 124 2.07 7.55 -13.18
C SER A 124 2.21 6.21 -12.46
N ALA A 125 2.14 6.19 -11.12
CA ALA A 125 2.05 4.95 -10.35
C ALA A 125 0.70 4.20 -10.55
N LEU A 126 -0.29 4.82 -11.22
CA LEU A 126 -1.62 4.26 -11.50
C LEU A 126 -2.36 3.85 -10.23
N GLY A 127 -3.28 2.88 -10.26
CA GLY A 127 -4.07 2.46 -9.10
C GLY A 127 -3.27 1.72 -8.02
N HIS A 128 -3.93 1.36 -6.92
CA HIS A 128 -3.37 0.48 -5.90
C HIS A 128 -3.01 -0.90 -6.50
N LEU A 129 -2.06 -1.58 -5.87
CA LEU A 129 -1.77 -2.98 -6.17
C LEU A 129 -2.96 -3.85 -5.75
N ASP A 130 -3.78 -4.25 -6.70
CA ASP A 130 -5.05 -4.94 -6.46
C ASP A 130 -5.25 -6.16 -7.38
N PRO A 131 -4.46 -7.23 -7.19
CA PRO A 131 -4.53 -8.41 -8.06
C PRO A 131 -5.87 -9.18 -7.94
N PHE A 132 -6.69 -8.90 -6.91
CA PHE A 132 -7.98 -9.55 -6.69
C PHE A 132 -9.18 -8.71 -7.16
N ILE A 133 -8.92 -7.51 -7.68
CA ILE A 133 -9.93 -6.60 -8.22
C ILE A 133 -10.99 -6.28 -7.15
N ARG A 134 -10.53 -5.80 -5.99
CA ARG A 134 -11.36 -5.39 -4.86
C ARG A 134 -11.89 -3.97 -4.98
N GLY A 135 -11.16 -3.08 -5.66
CA GLY A 135 -11.52 -1.68 -5.77
C GLY A 135 -11.50 -0.93 -4.43
N GLU A 136 -11.88 0.35 -4.47
CA GLU A 136 -11.72 1.30 -3.36
C GLU A 136 -13.05 1.83 -2.78
N ASP A 137 -14.20 1.39 -3.31
CA ASP A 137 -15.52 1.93 -2.95
C ASP A 137 -15.85 1.72 -1.48
N ILE A 138 -15.45 0.57 -0.94
CA ILE A 138 -15.63 0.19 0.45
C ILE A 138 -14.26 0.14 1.11
N ALA A 139 -14.09 0.94 2.16
CA ALA A 139 -12.88 1.01 2.96
C ALA A 139 -12.46 -0.37 3.49
N CYS A 140 -11.16 -0.60 3.60
CA CYS A 140 -10.63 -1.82 4.19
C CYS A 140 -11.10 -2.01 5.63
N ASN A 141 -11.51 -3.23 5.96
CA ASN A 141 -11.78 -3.65 7.31
C ASN A 141 -10.54 -4.37 7.86
N MET A 142 -9.83 -3.74 8.79
CA MET A 142 -8.61 -4.30 9.39
C MET A 142 -8.83 -5.63 10.12
N SER A 143 -10.05 -5.95 10.56
CA SER A 143 -10.37 -7.24 11.17
C SER A 143 -10.56 -8.35 10.13
N LEU A 144 -10.63 -8.00 8.84
CA LEU A 144 -10.74 -8.92 7.70
C LEU A 144 -9.75 -8.49 6.60
N PRO A 145 -8.43 -8.45 6.88
CA PRO A 145 -7.43 -7.86 5.98
C PRO A 145 -7.34 -8.59 4.62
N GLN A 146 -7.70 -9.88 4.59
CA GLN A 146 -7.81 -10.68 3.36
C GLN A 146 -8.88 -10.17 2.38
N THR A 147 -9.80 -9.31 2.82
CA THR A 147 -10.84 -8.72 1.97
C THR A 147 -10.40 -7.38 1.36
N CYS A 148 -9.25 -6.86 1.77
CA CYS A 148 -8.71 -5.58 1.33
C CYS A 148 -7.83 -5.75 0.09
N GLN A 149 -7.53 -4.64 -0.59
CA GLN A 149 -6.53 -4.64 -1.66
C GLN A 149 -5.17 -5.05 -1.08
N VAL A 150 -4.37 -5.80 -1.86
CA VAL A 150 -3.01 -6.18 -1.44
C VAL A 150 -2.19 -4.93 -1.09
N GLY A 151 -2.33 -3.86 -1.88
CA GLY A 151 -1.64 -2.60 -1.68
C GLY A 151 -2.19 -1.68 -0.59
N ASP A 152 -3.34 -1.97 0.02
CA ASP A 152 -3.93 -1.12 1.07
C ASP A 152 -3.26 -1.33 2.44
N LEU A 153 -2.00 -0.90 2.56
CA LEU A 153 -1.21 -1.04 3.78
C LEU A 153 -1.81 -0.23 4.93
N SER A 154 -2.24 1.01 4.67
CA SER A 154 -2.84 1.86 5.69
C SER A 154 -4.19 1.36 6.21
N GLY A 155 -5.02 0.78 5.35
CA GLY A 155 -6.29 0.17 5.75
C GLY A 155 -6.09 -1.06 6.65
N LYS A 156 -5.05 -1.86 6.39
CA LYS A 156 -4.72 -3.06 7.18
C LYS A 156 -3.97 -2.75 8.47
N HIS A 157 -2.99 -1.86 8.42
CA HIS A 157 -1.99 -1.67 9.49
C HIS A 157 -2.05 -0.30 10.16
N GLY A 158 -2.97 0.57 9.74
CA GLY A 158 -3.16 1.90 10.27
C GLY A 158 -2.49 3.01 9.44
N LYS A 159 -3.10 4.19 9.50
CA LYS A 159 -2.65 5.41 8.82
C LYS A 159 -1.51 6.10 9.57
N ILE A 160 -0.94 7.13 8.95
CA ILE A 160 0.16 7.94 9.52
C ILE A 160 -0.38 8.88 10.60
N THR A 161 0.18 8.82 11.81
CA THR A 161 -0.41 9.44 13.02
C THR A 161 0.55 10.29 13.85
N SER A 162 1.85 10.26 13.55
CA SER A 162 2.89 11.06 14.22
C SER A 162 3.89 11.62 13.21
N ASP A 163 4.68 12.61 13.61
CA ASP A 163 5.88 13.06 12.87
C ASP A 163 7.06 13.13 13.87
N PRO A 164 8.10 12.28 13.71
CA PRO A 164 8.22 11.22 12.71
C PRO A 164 7.18 10.11 12.92
N PHE A 165 6.83 9.43 11.84
CA PHE A 165 6.03 8.20 11.85
C PHE A 165 6.95 7.01 11.66
N GLU A 166 6.83 6.03 12.55
CA GLU A 166 7.50 4.74 12.42
C GLU A 166 6.49 3.60 12.66
N ALA A 167 6.52 2.58 11.82
CA ALA A 167 5.70 1.38 11.97
C ALA A 167 6.43 0.14 11.46
N SER A 168 6.19 -0.99 12.14
CA SER A 168 6.68 -2.31 11.72
C SER A 168 5.56 -3.33 11.84
N TYR A 169 5.32 -4.11 10.79
CA TYR A 169 4.26 -5.12 10.74
C TYR A 169 4.52 -6.17 9.66
N SER A 170 3.91 -7.34 9.83
CA SER A 170 3.89 -8.38 8.80
C SER A 170 2.71 -8.14 7.86
N GLU A 171 2.98 -8.18 6.55
CA GLU A 171 1.98 -8.12 5.49
C GLU A 171 1.94 -9.46 4.75
N GLU A 172 0.88 -10.23 4.99
CA GLU A 172 0.74 -11.60 4.50
C GLU A 172 0.42 -11.69 3.01
N PHE A 173 -0.11 -10.62 2.38
CA PHE A 173 -0.66 -10.68 1.02
C PHE A 173 0.27 -10.08 -0.04
N ALA A 174 1.35 -9.40 0.36
CA ALA A 174 2.36 -8.86 -0.55
C ALA A 174 3.47 -9.89 -0.82
N SER A 175 4.09 -9.84 -2.00
CA SER A 175 5.14 -10.79 -2.39
C SER A 175 6.45 -10.12 -2.80
N THR A 176 7.55 -10.79 -2.48
CA THR A 176 8.91 -10.51 -2.99
C THR A 176 9.28 -11.41 -4.18
N THR A 177 8.43 -12.37 -4.54
CA THR A 177 8.62 -13.32 -5.64
C THR A 177 8.09 -12.75 -6.94
N THR A 178 8.98 -12.62 -7.94
CA THR A 178 8.61 -12.13 -9.28
C THR A 178 7.57 -13.03 -9.95
N GLY A 179 6.66 -12.44 -10.75
CA GLY A 179 5.65 -13.17 -11.52
C GLY A 179 4.31 -13.34 -10.81
N LEU A 180 4.26 -13.15 -9.48
CA LEU A 180 3.00 -13.09 -8.74
C LEU A 180 2.34 -11.71 -8.93
N GLY A 181 1.01 -11.68 -9.01
CA GLY A 181 0.25 -10.43 -9.09
C GLY A 181 0.52 -9.51 -7.89
N SER A 182 0.74 -10.09 -6.71
CA SER A 182 1.11 -9.43 -5.45
C SER A 182 2.59 -9.01 -5.34
N PHE A 183 3.42 -9.30 -6.34
CA PHE A 183 4.82 -8.89 -6.35
C PHE A 183 4.93 -7.37 -6.36
N PHE A 184 5.53 -6.76 -5.33
CA PHE A 184 5.65 -5.30 -5.22
C PHE A 184 7.04 -4.76 -5.58
N GLY A 185 8.04 -5.65 -5.71
CA GLY A 185 9.45 -5.26 -5.79
C GLY A 185 9.86 -4.44 -7.02
N ASN A 186 9.06 -4.46 -8.09
CA ASN A 186 9.24 -3.61 -9.28
C ASN A 186 8.21 -2.46 -9.37
N ARG A 187 7.53 -2.15 -8.27
CA ARG A 187 6.45 -1.16 -8.21
C ARG A 187 6.82 -0.03 -7.27
N SER A 188 5.81 0.72 -6.81
CA SER A 188 6.02 1.92 -6.00
C SER A 188 5.17 1.94 -4.73
N ILE A 189 5.61 2.75 -3.77
CA ILE A 189 4.81 3.22 -2.65
C ILE A 189 4.36 4.65 -2.94
N VAL A 190 3.12 4.99 -2.60
CA VAL A 190 2.59 6.36 -2.68
C VAL A 190 1.99 6.74 -1.34
N VAL A 191 2.28 7.96 -0.89
CA VAL A 191 1.65 8.60 0.27
C VAL A 191 0.57 9.55 -0.23
N HIS A 192 -0.60 9.48 0.38
CA HIS A 192 -1.78 10.28 0.07
C HIS A 192 -2.18 11.18 1.22
N SER A 193 -2.64 12.39 0.91
CA SER A 193 -3.44 13.18 1.83
C SER A 193 -4.86 12.62 1.97
N SER A 194 -5.58 13.13 2.97
CA SER A 194 -6.95 12.72 3.29
C SER A 194 -7.96 12.89 2.14
N ASP A 195 -7.70 13.83 1.23
CA ASP A 195 -8.47 14.05 -0.01
C ASP A 195 -8.04 13.14 -1.18
N LYS A 196 -7.22 12.13 -0.91
CA LYS A 196 -6.62 11.16 -1.85
C LYS A 196 -5.54 11.74 -2.78
N THR A 197 -5.16 13.02 -2.65
CA THR A 197 -4.05 13.59 -3.44
C THR A 197 -2.74 12.85 -3.16
N ARG A 198 -1.99 12.51 -4.21
CA ARG A 198 -0.68 11.84 -4.11
C ARG A 198 0.39 12.87 -3.78
N ILE A 199 0.92 12.82 -2.56
CA ILE A 199 1.79 13.86 -2.02
C ILE A 199 3.26 13.44 -1.92
N ALA A 200 3.56 12.14 -1.97
CA ALA A 200 4.93 11.62 -2.08
C ALA A 200 4.89 10.20 -2.69
N CYS A 201 5.97 9.78 -3.35
CA CYS A 201 6.07 8.43 -3.90
C CYS A 201 7.53 8.03 -4.15
N ALA A 202 7.80 6.73 -4.17
CA ALA A 202 9.09 6.15 -4.49
C ALA A 202 8.96 4.74 -5.07
N ASN A 203 9.94 4.33 -5.87
CA ASN A 203 10.04 2.96 -6.37
C ASN A 203 10.72 2.04 -5.36
N PHE A 204 10.26 0.80 -5.30
CA PHE A 204 11.01 -0.26 -4.65
C PHE A 204 12.19 -0.69 -5.52
N THR A 205 13.30 -0.97 -4.87
CA THR A 205 14.53 -1.52 -5.48
C THR A 205 15.08 -2.61 -4.59
N LEU A 206 15.73 -3.61 -5.19
CA LEU A 206 16.34 -4.71 -4.43
C LEU A 206 17.52 -4.19 -3.61
N ALA A 207 17.46 -4.35 -2.29
CA ALA A 207 18.51 -3.92 -1.35
C ALA A 207 19.42 -5.07 -0.89
N GLY A 208 18.99 -6.32 -1.08
CA GLY A 208 19.79 -7.51 -0.78
C GLY A 208 18.94 -8.77 -0.70
N ALA A 209 19.56 -9.93 -0.88
CA ALA A 209 19.00 -11.24 -0.60
C ALA A 209 19.93 -11.93 0.41
N VAL A 210 19.43 -12.28 1.59
CA VAL A 210 20.21 -13.14 2.49
C VAL A 210 20.11 -14.55 1.92
N GLY A 211 21.04 -14.90 1.03
CA GLY A 211 21.22 -16.28 0.58
C GLY A 211 21.60 -17.14 1.77
N ASP A 212 20.85 -18.22 1.98
CA ASP A 212 21.16 -19.24 2.97
C ASP A 212 22.56 -19.81 2.69
N GLY A 213 23.51 -19.56 3.60
CA GLY A 213 24.81 -20.24 3.73
C GLY A 213 25.75 -20.35 2.52
N MET A 214 26.70 -19.41 2.38
CA MET A 214 28.09 -19.79 2.10
C MET A 214 29.03 -19.11 3.11
N SER A 215 29.83 -19.98 3.72
CA SER A 215 30.77 -19.75 4.81
C SER A 215 31.68 -18.54 4.63
N ASN A 216 31.89 -17.83 5.72
CA ASN A 216 32.93 -16.84 5.94
C ASN A 216 34.31 -17.50 5.90
N THR A 217 35.06 -17.37 4.81
CA THR A 217 36.53 -17.41 4.81
C THR A 217 37.10 -16.66 3.60
N THR A 218 37.57 -15.42 3.79
CA THR A 218 39.01 -15.12 3.78
C THR A 218 39.24 -13.63 4.02
N ASN A 219 40.01 -13.41 5.07
CA ASN A 219 40.71 -12.18 5.40
C ASN A 219 41.76 -11.87 4.32
N GLY A 220 41.82 -10.65 3.79
CA GLY A 220 42.75 -10.30 2.72
C GLY A 220 42.86 -8.80 2.43
N THR A 221 43.38 -8.06 3.40
CA THR A 221 44.40 -6.99 3.27
C THR A 221 44.28 -5.97 2.11
N TYR A 222 44.13 -4.70 2.50
CA TYR A 222 44.50 -3.52 1.70
C TYR A 222 45.87 -3.68 1.03
N GLY A 223 45.91 -3.60 -0.31
CA GLY A 223 47.13 -3.61 -1.10
C GLY A 223 46.95 -2.78 -2.38
N ASN A 224 47.58 -1.60 -2.39
CA ASN A 224 47.71 -0.69 -3.51
C ASN A 224 48.67 -1.27 -4.57
N SER A 225 48.25 -1.44 -5.83
CA SER A 225 49.14 -1.28 -7.00
C SER A 225 48.40 -1.26 -8.34
N THR A 226 49.12 -0.70 -9.30
CA THR A 226 48.79 -0.08 -10.58
C THR A 226 48.57 -1.01 -11.77
N ASP A 227 47.92 -0.44 -12.79
CA ASP A 227 47.94 -0.75 -14.23
C ASP A 227 47.28 -2.03 -14.76
N GLY A 228 46.35 -1.83 -15.70
CA GLY A 228 45.75 -2.89 -16.51
C GLY A 228 44.54 -2.44 -17.33
N ASN A 229 44.80 -1.71 -18.41
CA ASN A 229 43.86 -1.39 -19.48
C ASN A 229 43.09 -2.65 -19.98
N GLY A 230 41.77 -2.66 -19.81
CA GLY A 230 40.88 -3.71 -20.31
C GLY A 230 39.45 -3.18 -20.39
N THR A 231 39.06 -2.75 -21.58
CA THR A 231 37.70 -2.37 -21.95
C THR A 231 36.78 -3.58 -21.85
N ASP A 232 35.83 -3.60 -20.92
CA ASP A 232 34.68 -4.49 -21.01
C ASP A 232 33.40 -3.70 -20.74
N ASN A 233 32.67 -3.47 -21.82
CA ASN A 233 31.43 -2.70 -21.86
C ASN A 233 30.28 -3.70 -21.76
N THR A 234 29.95 -4.16 -20.56
CA THR A 234 28.76 -5.00 -20.35
C THR A 234 27.65 -4.16 -19.72
N SER A 235 26.75 -3.67 -20.58
CA SER A 235 25.46 -3.10 -20.18
C SER A 235 24.63 -4.12 -19.40
N PRO A 236 23.84 -3.71 -18.38
CA PRO A 236 22.92 -4.62 -17.72
C PRO A 236 21.83 -5.11 -18.68
N ILE A 237 21.75 -6.43 -18.79
CA ILE A 237 20.76 -7.25 -19.50
C ILE A 237 19.31 -6.81 -19.18
N GLN A 238 18.62 -6.30 -20.21
CA GLN A 238 17.17 -6.13 -20.23
C GLN A 238 16.52 -7.50 -20.44
N PHE A 239 15.65 -7.94 -19.53
CA PHE A 239 14.82 -9.13 -19.72
C PHE A 239 13.40 -8.67 -20.09
N GLU A 240 13.08 -8.72 -21.38
CA GLU A 240 11.75 -8.39 -21.90
C GLU A 240 10.75 -9.49 -21.52
N GLY A 241 9.88 -9.20 -20.55
CA GLY A 241 8.70 -10.02 -20.24
C GLY A 241 7.59 -9.74 -21.25
N ASN A 242 7.27 -10.73 -22.07
CA ASN A 242 6.26 -10.66 -23.11
C ASN A 242 4.84 -10.63 -22.49
N ALA A 243 4.20 -9.46 -22.44
CA ALA A 243 2.82 -9.31 -21.96
C ALA A 243 1.83 -9.44 -23.13
N ASN A 244 1.19 -10.60 -23.26
CA ASN A 244 0.05 -10.78 -24.16
C ASN A 244 -1.15 -9.99 -23.63
N HIS A 245 -1.48 -8.91 -24.32
CA HIS A 245 -2.60 -8.02 -24.03
C HIS A 245 -3.92 -8.66 -24.50
N ILE A 246 -4.60 -9.39 -23.62
CA ILE A 246 -5.97 -9.86 -23.91
C ILE A 246 -6.92 -8.70 -23.58
N GLY A 247 -7.34 -7.97 -24.60
CA GLY A 247 -8.30 -6.87 -24.47
C GLY A 247 -9.68 -7.40 -24.09
N VAL A 248 -10.08 -7.19 -22.84
CA VAL A 248 -11.47 -7.39 -22.40
C VAL A 248 -12.23 -6.10 -22.66
N THR A 249 -13.01 -6.07 -23.74
CA THR A 249 -13.98 -5.00 -24.03
C THR A 249 -15.08 -4.98 -22.98
N TYR A 250 -15.16 -3.87 -22.23
CA TYR A 250 -16.28 -3.59 -21.33
C TYR A 250 -17.56 -3.36 -22.14
N VAL A 251 -18.51 -4.31 -22.06
CA VAL A 251 -19.90 -4.07 -22.49
C VAL A 251 -20.64 -3.48 -21.30
N ILE A 252 -20.88 -2.17 -21.34
CA ILE A 252 -21.70 -1.47 -20.35
C ILE A 252 -23.16 -1.80 -20.64
N ALA A 253 -23.75 -2.75 -19.91
CA ALA A 253 -25.19 -2.98 -19.92
C ALA A 253 -25.87 -1.95 -19.02
N LEU A 254 -26.42 -0.87 -19.60
CA LEU A 254 -27.36 -0.01 -18.90
C LEU A 254 -28.68 -0.78 -18.70
N THR A 255 -28.94 -1.23 -17.48
CA THR A 255 -30.29 -1.64 -17.07
C THR A 255 -30.97 -0.49 -16.36
N THR A 256 -31.80 0.24 -17.10
CA THR A 256 -32.79 1.17 -16.54
C THR A 256 -33.90 0.38 -15.85
N LEU A 257 -33.95 0.41 -14.52
CA LEU A 257 -35.10 -0.10 -13.76
C LEU A 257 -36.08 1.03 -13.50
N ILE A 258 -37.08 1.12 -14.38
CA ILE A 258 -38.35 1.80 -14.14
C ILE A 258 -39.14 0.87 -13.20
N HIS A 259 -39.52 1.34 -12.02
CA HIS A 259 -40.65 0.76 -11.28
C HIS A 259 -41.68 1.86 -11.04
N LEU A 260 -42.69 1.84 -11.91
CA LEU A 260 -43.95 2.54 -11.74
C LEU A 260 -44.79 1.77 -10.71
N ALA A 261 -45.52 2.54 -9.90
CA ALA A 261 -46.40 2.14 -8.83
C ALA A 261 -47.37 0.98 -9.15
N LEU A 262 -47.72 0.21 -8.12
CA LEU A 262 -49.09 -0.32 -7.99
C LEU A 262 -49.58 -0.14 -6.56
N MET A 263 -50.78 0.40 -6.45
CA MET A 263 -51.57 0.59 -5.24
C MET A 263 -52.12 -0.74 -4.71
N ALA A 264 -52.11 -0.90 -3.39
CA ALA A 264 -53.17 -1.48 -2.56
C ALA A 264 -52.93 -1.07 -1.10
#